data_AF-A0A158E4P8-F1
#
_entry.id   AF-A0A158E4P8-F1
#
_cell.length_a   1.000
_cell.length_b   1.000
_cell.length_c   1.000
_cell.angle_alpha   90.00
_cell.angle_beta   90.00
_cell.angle_gamma   90.00
#
_symmetry.space_group_name_H-M   'P 1'
#
loop_
_entity.id
_entity.type
_entity.pdbx_description
1 polymer ?
#
loop_
_entity_poly.entity_id
_entity_poly.type
_entity_poly.pdbx_seq_one_letter_code
_entity_poly.pdbx_strand_id
1 'polypeptide(L)'
;MDTARAPLAELARTAFLRACRLDVETRKPGNVSVASAGHGMTSAQFIASAGTAAAGLFTARARVGVRILDAVRRTFDAVGCNTNLGIVLLAAPLCAALERFAPDESIDASRWQAATERVLAELDIDDARLAYRAIALANPGGLGDAPEQSVRAPPTVTLRAAMALAADRDSIARQYANGFADVFGAGLDAAGAVTPATEHRAMLDAFLTHLSNWPDSHIVRKQGAAVAQSVTRAAAMHHANWRAAGRPLESPGLDAWDAGLKARGINPGTSADLAVATLFVALLTNAALPSNA
;
A
#
# COMPACT_ATOMS: atom_id res chain seq x y z
N MET A 1 36.33 7.02 10.14
CA MET A 1 35.91 5.86 9.31
C MET A 1 34.67 6.30 8.57
N ASP A 2 34.84 6.52 7.26
CA ASP A 2 33.79 7.02 6.38
C ASP A 2 32.76 5.91 6.19
N THR A 3 31.62 6.01 6.86
CA THR A 3 30.52 5.05 6.68
C THR A 3 29.84 5.42 5.37
N ALA A 4 30.32 4.85 4.27
CA ALA A 4 29.72 5.04 2.96
C ALA A 4 28.21 4.75 3.07
N ARG A 5 27.40 5.77 2.77
CA ARG A 5 25.94 5.69 2.85
C ARG A 5 25.45 4.63 1.87
N ALA A 6 24.58 3.72 2.32
CA ALA A 6 24.01 2.70 1.43
C ALA A 6 23.33 3.35 0.22
N PRO A 7 23.43 2.75 -0.99
CA PRO A 7 22.76 3.28 -2.17
C PRO A 7 21.25 3.41 -1.96
N LEU A 8 20.64 4.44 -2.55
CA LEU A 8 19.19 4.72 -2.43
C LEU A 8 18.31 3.50 -2.71
N ALA A 9 18.64 2.69 -3.71
CA ALA A 9 17.89 1.49 -4.06
C ALA A 9 17.87 0.45 -2.91
N GLU A 10 18.96 0.33 -2.16
CA GLU A 10 19.06 -0.57 -1.01
C GLU A 10 18.26 -0.04 0.20
N LEU A 11 18.37 1.27 0.47
CA LEU A 11 17.56 1.94 1.50
C LEU A 11 16.07 1.81 1.20
N ALA A 12 15.66 2.04 -0.05
CA ALA A 12 14.28 1.94 -0.47
C ALA A 12 13.75 0.50 -0.37
N ARG A 13 14.55 -0.50 -0.78
CA ARG A 13 14.18 -1.91 -0.61
C ARG A 13 14.01 -2.26 0.87
N THR A 14 14.90 -1.76 1.74
CA THR A 14 14.81 -1.97 3.19
C THR A 14 13.56 -1.33 3.77
N ALA A 15 13.26 -0.08 3.40
CA ALA A 15 12.06 0.63 3.83
C ALA A 15 10.76 -0.07 3.37
N PHE A 16 10.71 -0.53 2.11
CA PHE A 16 9.57 -1.29 1.58
C PHE A 16 9.32 -2.58 2.35
N LEU A 17 10.38 -3.38 2.57
CA LEU A 17 10.27 -4.64 3.32
C LEU A 17 9.87 -4.38 4.77
N ARG A 18 10.38 -3.31 5.40
CA ARG A 18 9.99 -2.93 6.77
C ARG A 18 8.52 -2.52 6.83
N ALA A 19 8.04 -1.72 5.89
CA ALA A 19 6.63 -1.33 5.80
C ALA A 19 5.71 -2.55 5.64
N CYS A 20 6.07 -3.50 4.77
CA CYS A 20 5.31 -4.74 4.59
C CYS A 20 5.33 -5.62 5.85
N ARG A 21 6.43 -5.64 6.59
CA ARG A 21 6.51 -6.39 7.86
C ARG A 21 5.65 -5.75 8.94
N LEU A 22 5.69 -4.41 9.06
CA LEU A 22 4.85 -3.66 9.99
C LEU A 22 3.36 -3.86 9.76
N ASP A 23 2.97 -4.10 8.50
CA ASP A 23 1.58 -4.38 8.12
C ASP A 23 1.02 -5.54 8.95
N VAL A 24 1.77 -6.65 9.06
CA VAL A 24 1.31 -7.83 9.78
C VAL A 24 1.73 -7.86 11.25
N GLU A 25 2.73 -7.08 11.65
CA GLU A 25 3.10 -6.92 13.06
C GLU A 25 2.11 -6.03 13.82
N THR A 26 1.50 -5.06 13.13
CA THR A 26 0.54 -4.13 13.72
C THR A 26 -0.87 -4.71 13.66
N ARG A 27 -1.61 -4.67 14.78
CA ARG A 27 -3.04 -5.02 14.79
C ARG A 27 -3.84 -3.91 14.13
N LYS A 28 -4.28 -4.17 12.90
CA LYS A 28 -5.15 -3.28 12.12
C LYS A 28 -6.57 -3.86 12.09
N PRO A 29 -7.59 -3.19 12.66
CA PRO A 29 -8.93 -3.75 12.78
C PRO A 29 -9.50 -4.31 11.46
N GLY A 30 -9.92 -5.58 11.48
CA GLY A 30 -10.49 -6.32 10.35
C GLY A 30 -9.46 -6.94 9.40
N ASN A 31 -8.20 -6.53 9.44
CA ASN A 31 -7.15 -6.98 8.53
C ASN A 31 -6.25 -8.06 9.19
N VAL A 32 -5.41 -8.73 8.39
CA VAL A 32 -4.53 -9.81 8.86
C VAL A 32 -3.40 -9.25 9.73
N SER A 33 -3.12 -9.90 10.85
CA SER A 33 -1.92 -9.65 11.66
C SER A 33 -1.39 -10.94 12.28
N VAL A 34 -0.17 -10.93 12.82
CA VAL A 34 0.43 -12.06 13.54
C VAL A 34 -0.44 -12.51 14.70
N ALA A 35 -1.04 -11.55 15.42
CA ALA A 35 -1.90 -11.83 16.57
C ALA A 35 -3.30 -12.31 16.17
N SER A 36 -3.69 -12.17 14.90
CA SER A 36 -5.07 -12.40 14.47
C SER A 36 -5.09 -12.69 12.96
N ALA A 37 -4.93 -13.97 12.63
CA ALA A 37 -5.11 -14.48 11.27
C ALA A 37 -6.54 -14.24 10.78
N GLY A 38 -6.73 -14.18 9.47
CA GLY A 38 -8.05 -13.92 8.90
C GLY A 38 -8.07 -14.13 7.39
N HIS A 39 -9.28 -14.28 6.85
CA HIS A 39 -9.53 -14.29 5.40
C HIS A 39 -8.79 -15.40 4.63
N GLY A 40 -8.48 -16.51 5.30
CA GLY A 40 -7.77 -17.66 4.70
C GLY A 40 -6.28 -17.41 4.43
N MET A 41 -5.69 -16.36 5.03
CA MET A 41 -4.28 -16.00 4.86
C MET A 41 -3.56 -15.88 6.21
N THR A 42 -2.25 -16.04 6.18
CA THR A 42 -1.36 -15.97 7.35
C THR A 42 -0.30 -14.89 7.20
N SER A 43 0.17 -14.30 8.30
CA SER A 43 1.24 -13.29 8.29
C SER A 43 2.52 -13.78 7.61
N ALA A 44 2.85 -15.07 7.74
CA ALA A 44 4.00 -15.68 7.06
C ALA A 44 3.90 -15.59 5.53
N GLN A 45 2.70 -15.78 4.97
CA GLN A 45 2.48 -15.61 3.53
C GLN A 45 2.71 -14.16 3.09
N PHE A 46 2.21 -13.17 3.84
CA PHE A 46 2.46 -11.74 3.54
C PHE A 46 3.95 -11.40 3.56
N ILE A 47 4.70 -11.88 4.56
CA ILE A 47 6.15 -11.65 4.66
C ILE A 47 6.90 -12.30 3.48
N ALA A 48 6.57 -13.54 3.12
CA ALA A 48 7.15 -14.22 1.96
C ALA A 48 6.81 -13.50 0.65
N SER A 49 5.58 -12.98 0.54
CA SER A 49 5.11 -12.21 -0.62
C SER A 49 5.89 -10.90 -0.76
N ALA A 50 6.13 -10.17 0.33
CA ALA A 50 6.93 -8.95 0.31
C ALA A 50 8.37 -9.20 -0.16
N GLY A 51 9.02 -10.25 0.36
CA GLY A 51 10.38 -10.64 -0.03
C GLY A 51 10.52 -10.97 -1.51
N THR A 52 9.56 -11.72 -2.07
CA THR A 52 9.56 -12.14 -3.48
C THR A 52 9.12 -11.02 -4.42
N ALA A 53 8.12 -10.22 -4.04
CA ALA A 53 7.69 -9.05 -4.80
C ALA A 53 8.78 -7.98 -4.91
N ALA A 54 9.59 -7.79 -3.86
CA ALA A 54 10.69 -6.83 -3.87
C ALA A 54 11.69 -7.10 -5.01
N ALA A 55 11.91 -8.37 -5.40
CA ALA A 55 12.79 -8.68 -6.53
C ALA A 55 12.26 -8.11 -7.86
N GLY A 56 10.94 -8.16 -8.09
CA GLY A 56 10.32 -7.58 -9.28
C GLY A 56 10.23 -6.05 -9.20
N LEU A 57 9.80 -5.52 -8.05
CA LEU A 57 9.61 -4.07 -7.83
C LEU A 57 10.92 -3.28 -7.98
N PHE A 58 12.03 -3.79 -7.49
CA PHE A 58 13.33 -3.13 -7.52
C PHE A 58 14.22 -3.56 -8.71
N THR A 59 13.61 -4.10 -9.78
CA THR A 59 14.34 -4.35 -11.03
C THR A 59 14.76 -3.02 -11.67
N ALA A 60 16.07 -2.84 -11.85
CA ALA A 60 16.66 -1.60 -12.35
C ALA A 60 16.17 -1.27 -13.76
N ARG A 61 15.76 -0.02 -13.99
CA ARG A 61 15.30 0.54 -15.28
C ARG A 61 14.08 -0.18 -15.87
N ALA A 62 13.40 -1.03 -15.10
CA ALA A 62 12.18 -1.67 -15.55
C ALA A 62 11.05 -0.64 -15.69
N ARG A 63 10.12 -0.90 -16.60
CA ARG A 63 8.88 -0.13 -16.71
C ARG A 63 7.92 -0.51 -15.57
N VAL A 64 6.97 0.36 -15.25
CA VAL A 64 6.01 0.14 -14.14
C VAL A 64 5.21 -1.15 -14.36
N GLY A 65 4.67 -1.39 -15.56
CA GLY A 65 3.93 -2.60 -15.86
C GLY A 65 4.78 -3.88 -15.71
N VAL A 66 6.08 -3.81 -16.08
CA VAL A 66 7.01 -4.93 -15.91
C VAL A 66 7.24 -5.23 -14.43
N ARG A 67 7.47 -4.20 -13.61
CA ARG A 67 7.60 -4.33 -12.14
C ARG A 67 6.37 -5.00 -11.53
N ILE A 68 5.17 -4.53 -11.91
CA ILE A 68 3.89 -5.06 -11.42
C ILE A 68 3.75 -6.55 -11.77
N LEU A 69 3.90 -6.90 -13.05
CA LEU A 69 3.69 -8.28 -13.49
C LEU A 69 4.72 -9.25 -12.89
N ASP A 70 6.00 -8.86 -12.84
CA ASP A 70 7.04 -9.72 -12.26
C ASP A 70 6.83 -9.90 -10.75
N ALA A 71 6.55 -8.83 -10.02
CA ALA A 71 6.30 -8.90 -8.58
C ALA A 71 5.09 -9.79 -8.23
N VAL A 72 3.96 -9.64 -8.96
CA VAL A 72 2.77 -10.48 -8.75
C VAL A 72 3.04 -11.93 -9.11
N ARG A 73 3.75 -12.22 -10.20
CA ARG A 73 4.13 -13.60 -10.56
C ARG A 73 4.96 -14.26 -9.48
N ARG A 74 6.01 -13.58 -9.01
CA ARG A 74 6.88 -14.10 -7.94
C ARG A 74 6.12 -14.35 -6.64
N THR A 75 5.18 -13.46 -6.29
CA THR A 75 4.30 -13.70 -5.14
C THR A 75 3.44 -14.94 -5.37
N PHE A 76 2.78 -15.04 -6.52
CA PHE A 76 1.90 -16.16 -6.82
C PHE A 76 2.65 -17.50 -6.82
N ASP A 77 3.84 -17.57 -7.40
CA ASP A 77 4.71 -18.75 -7.40
C ASP A 77 5.13 -19.17 -5.98
N ALA A 78 5.30 -18.20 -5.08
CA ALA A 78 5.76 -18.45 -3.71
C ALA A 78 4.65 -18.84 -2.73
N VAL A 79 3.44 -18.25 -2.85
CA VAL A 79 2.38 -18.43 -1.85
C VAL A 79 1.02 -18.88 -2.41
N GLY A 80 0.87 -18.98 -3.73
CA GLY A 80 -0.32 -19.53 -4.40
C GLY A 80 -1.62 -18.73 -4.25
N CYS A 81 -1.56 -17.52 -3.69
CA CYS A 81 -2.72 -16.67 -3.47
C CYS A 81 -2.36 -15.18 -3.51
N ASN A 82 -3.38 -14.33 -3.60
CA ASN A 82 -3.20 -12.88 -3.62
C ASN A 82 -3.16 -12.30 -2.20
N THR A 83 -1.96 -11.95 -1.76
CA THR A 83 -1.66 -11.33 -0.47
C THR A 83 -1.28 -9.85 -0.61
N ASN A 84 -0.82 -9.40 -1.77
CA ASN A 84 -0.14 -8.10 -1.88
C ASN A 84 -0.36 -7.37 -3.23
N LEU A 85 -1.35 -7.75 -4.06
CA LEU A 85 -1.58 -7.07 -5.35
C LEU A 85 -1.71 -5.55 -5.17
N GLY A 86 -2.45 -5.09 -4.17
CA GLY A 86 -2.63 -3.68 -3.92
C GLY A 86 -1.34 -2.97 -3.53
N ILE A 87 -0.56 -3.57 -2.61
CA ILE A 87 0.80 -3.10 -2.27
C ILE A 87 1.67 -3.00 -3.53
N VAL A 88 1.67 -4.00 -4.40
CA VAL A 88 2.49 -4.01 -5.62
C VAL A 88 2.08 -2.91 -6.59
N LEU A 89 0.77 -2.71 -6.80
CA LEU A 89 0.24 -1.62 -7.63
C LEU A 89 0.65 -0.25 -7.09
N LEU A 90 0.62 -0.05 -5.77
CA LEU A 90 1.04 1.21 -5.16
C LEU A 90 2.57 1.40 -5.19
N ALA A 91 3.34 0.36 -4.92
CA ALA A 91 4.79 0.45 -4.80
C ALA A 91 5.50 0.60 -6.15
N ALA A 92 5.00 -0.02 -7.23
CA ALA A 92 5.67 0.00 -8.54
C ALA A 92 5.96 1.40 -9.10
N PRO A 93 5.00 2.36 -9.14
CA PRO A 93 5.30 3.73 -9.58
C PRO A 93 6.20 4.50 -8.60
N LEU A 94 6.11 4.23 -7.29
CA LEU A 94 7.00 4.82 -6.28
C LEU A 94 8.45 4.37 -6.48
N CYS A 95 8.68 3.07 -6.69
CA CYS A 95 10.00 2.50 -7.02
C CYS A 95 10.55 3.07 -8.34
N ALA A 96 9.71 3.22 -9.36
CA ALA A 96 10.10 3.83 -10.63
C ALA A 96 10.55 5.29 -10.47
N ALA A 97 9.88 6.05 -9.60
CA ALA A 97 10.20 7.43 -9.35
C ALA A 97 11.56 7.59 -8.66
N LEU A 98 11.96 6.65 -7.80
CA LEU A 98 13.25 6.66 -7.11
C LEU A 98 14.45 6.56 -8.05
N GLU A 99 14.29 5.94 -9.24
CA GLU A 99 15.36 5.87 -10.23
C GLU A 99 15.68 7.22 -10.90
N ARG A 100 14.87 8.25 -10.65
CA ARG A 100 15.11 9.63 -11.13
C ARG A 100 16.01 10.44 -10.20
N PHE A 101 16.41 9.88 -9.06
CA PHE A 101 17.28 10.52 -8.07
C PHE A 101 18.69 9.96 -8.17
N ALA A 102 19.68 10.75 -7.76
CA ALA A 102 21.06 10.24 -7.70
C ALA A 102 21.19 9.18 -6.59
N PRO A 103 22.07 8.17 -6.73
CA PRO A 103 22.20 7.08 -5.76
C PRO A 103 22.49 7.52 -4.31
N ASP A 104 23.15 8.66 -4.15
CA ASP A 104 23.59 9.29 -2.91
C ASP A 104 22.74 10.52 -2.52
N GLU A 105 21.61 10.75 -3.19
CA GLU A 105 20.71 11.85 -2.91
C GLU A 105 19.80 11.60 -1.69
N SER A 106 19.55 12.61 -0.86
CA SER A 106 18.50 12.53 0.17
C SER A 106 17.12 12.74 -0.46
N ILE A 107 16.15 11.94 -0.02
CA ILE A 107 14.79 11.98 -0.60
C ILE A 107 13.87 12.80 0.29
N ASP A 108 13.39 13.90 -0.29
CA ASP A 108 12.27 14.66 0.25
C ASP A 108 10.94 14.15 -0.30
N ALA A 109 9.91 14.13 0.54
CA ALA A 109 8.58 13.60 0.19
C ALA A 109 7.95 14.36 -0.97
N SER A 110 8.04 15.70 -1.00
CA SER A 110 7.44 16.52 -2.07
C SER A 110 8.12 16.25 -3.42
N ARG A 111 9.45 16.09 -3.41
CA ARG A 111 10.23 15.77 -4.62
C ARG A 111 9.92 14.37 -5.13
N TRP A 112 9.76 13.40 -4.23
CA TRP A 112 9.37 12.04 -4.61
C TRP A 112 7.94 11.98 -5.15
N GLN A 113 7.00 12.73 -4.58
CA GLN A 113 5.66 12.86 -5.14
C GLN A 113 5.70 13.44 -6.55
N ALA A 114 6.44 14.53 -6.77
CA ALA A 114 6.58 15.13 -8.10
C ALA A 114 7.24 14.18 -9.11
N ALA A 115 8.21 13.36 -8.68
CA ALA A 115 8.81 12.32 -9.53
C ALA A 115 7.81 11.19 -9.84
N THR A 116 6.97 10.82 -8.87
CA THR A 116 5.89 9.84 -9.04
C THR A 116 4.86 10.35 -10.04
N GLU A 117 4.45 11.60 -9.93
CA GLU A 117 3.52 12.23 -10.89
C GLU A 117 4.07 12.20 -12.33
N ARG A 118 5.37 12.45 -12.53
CA ARG A 118 6.03 12.30 -13.84
C ARG A 118 5.99 10.86 -14.34
N VAL A 119 6.28 9.88 -13.50
CA VAL A 119 6.15 8.46 -13.85
C VAL A 119 4.72 8.13 -14.28
N LEU A 120 3.72 8.60 -13.54
CA LEU A 120 2.31 8.34 -13.85
C LEU A 120 1.89 8.97 -15.20
N ALA A 121 2.39 10.16 -15.52
CA ALA A 121 2.14 10.83 -16.80
C ALA A 121 2.77 10.11 -17.99
N GLU A 122 3.85 9.36 -17.77
CA GLU A 122 4.57 8.61 -18.82
C GLU A 122 4.06 7.16 -19.00
N LEU A 123 3.10 6.71 -18.18
CA LEU A 123 2.51 5.37 -18.32
C LEU A 123 1.79 5.23 -19.67
N ASP A 124 2.02 4.12 -20.35
CA ASP A 124 1.39 3.83 -21.65
C ASP A 124 0.47 2.60 -21.63
N ILE A 125 0.06 2.16 -22.82
CA ILE A 125 -0.81 1.01 -23.04
C ILE A 125 -0.11 -0.34 -22.78
N ASP A 126 1.21 -0.41 -22.91
CA ASP A 126 1.97 -1.62 -22.61
C ASP A 126 2.09 -1.80 -21.09
N ASP A 127 2.28 -0.72 -20.35
CA ASP A 127 2.18 -0.73 -18.88
C ASP A 127 0.78 -1.19 -18.44
N ALA A 128 -0.28 -0.73 -19.12
CA ALA A 128 -1.65 -1.19 -18.86
C ALA A 128 -1.80 -2.69 -19.12
N ARG A 129 -1.29 -3.19 -20.24
CA ARG A 129 -1.41 -4.60 -20.63
C ARG A 129 -0.74 -5.52 -19.61
N LEU A 130 0.42 -5.13 -19.10
CA LEU A 130 1.15 -5.91 -18.09
C LEU A 130 0.46 -5.83 -16.72
N ALA A 131 -0.06 -4.66 -16.31
CA ALA A 131 -0.83 -4.53 -15.09
C ALA A 131 -2.12 -5.35 -15.14
N TYR A 132 -2.84 -5.37 -16.27
CA TYR A 132 -4.06 -6.18 -16.44
C TYR A 132 -3.77 -7.67 -16.31
N ARG A 133 -2.68 -8.14 -16.93
CA ARG A 133 -2.21 -9.53 -16.78
C ARG A 133 -1.89 -9.86 -15.32
N ALA A 134 -1.28 -8.93 -14.59
CA ALA A 134 -0.97 -9.12 -13.18
C ALA A 134 -2.24 -9.18 -12.31
N ILE A 135 -3.19 -8.28 -12.54
CA ILE A 135 -4.49 -8.26 -11.85
C ILE A 135 -5.27 -9.55 -12.15
N ALA A 136 -5.29 -10.01 -13.40
CA ALA A 136 -5.92 -11.26 -13.80
C ALA A 136 -5.27 -12.48 -13.14
N LEU A 137 -3.93 -12.52 -13.07
CA LEU A 137 -3.18 -13.58 -12.40
C LEU A 137 -3.47 -13.62 -10.88
N ALA A 138 -3.50 -12.45 -10.23
CA ALA A 138 -3.81 -12.34 -8.81
C ALA A 138 -5.29 -12.63 -8.50
N ASN A 139 -6.18 -12.53 -9.48
CA ASN A 139 -7.62 -12.82 -9.37
C ASN A 139 -8.28 -12.25 -8.08
N PRO A 140 -8.22 -10.92 -7.87
CA PRO A 140 -8.76 -10.32 -6.65
C PRO A 140 -10.28 -10.52 -6.57
N GLY A 141 -10.75 -10.93 -5.39
CA GLY A 141 -12.17 -11.18 -5.17
C GLY A 141 -13.04 -9.94 -5.38
N GLY A 142 -14.16 -10.11 -6.08
CA GLY A 142 -15.18 -9.08 -6.27
C GLY A 142 -14.83 -7.99 -7.29
N LEU A 143 -13.83 -8.20 -8.16
CA LEU A 143 -13.46 -7.21 -9.19
C LEU A 143 -14.58 -6.93 -10.20
N GLY A 144 -15.51 -7.88 -10.40
CA GLY A 144 -16.62 -7.76 -11.35
C GLY A 144 -16.13 -7.60 -12.79
N ASP A 145 -17.03 -7.14 -13.67
CA ASP A 145 -16.68 -6.63 -14.99
C ASP A 145 -16.73 -5.10 -14.97
N ALA A 146 -15.65 -4.44 -15.39
CA ALA A 146 -15.63 -3.00 -15.63
C ALA A 146 -16.08 -2.76 -17.08
N PRO A 147 -17.24 -2.10 -17.32
CA PRO A 147 -17.82 -2.01 -18.65
C PRO A 147 -16.96 -1.21 -19.64
N GLU A 148 -16.18 -0.24 -19.17
CA GLU A 148 -15.35 0.62 -20.02
C GLU A 148 -14.01 -0.03 -20.39
N GLN A 149 -13.37 -0.72 -19.44
CA GLN A 149 -12.08 -1.39 -19.60
C GLN A 149 -11.96 -2.61 -18.67
N SER A 150 -12.46 -3.77 -19.12
CA SER A 150 -12.30 -5.01 -18.35
C SER A 150 -10.85 -5.48 -18.36
N VAL A 151 -10.31 -5.85 -17.19
CA VAL A 151 -8.97 -6.44 -17.07
C VAL A 151 -8.81 -7.80 -17.75
N ARG A 152 -9.94 -8.40 -18.19
CA ARG A 152 -9.99 -9.64 -18.97
C ARG A 152 -9.81 -9.41 -20.46
N ALA A 153 -9.90 -8.16 -20.92
CA ALA A 153 -9.70 -7.75 -22.30
C ALA A 153 -8.38 -6.97 -22.45
N PRO A 154 -7.81 -6.90 -23.66
CA PRO A 154 -6.69 -6.01 -23.93
C PRO A 154 -7.09 -4.55 -23.65
N PRO A 155 -6.25 -3.75 -22.93
CA PRO A 155 -6.55 -2.34 -22.71
C PRO A 155 -6.48 -1.56 -24.02
N THR A 156 -7.30 -0.52 -24.15
CA THR A 156 -7.27 0.43 -25.28
C THR A 156 -6.77 1.82 -24.88
N VAL A 157 -6.46 2.01 -23.59
CA VAL A 157 -5.98 3.27 -23.01
C VAL A 157 -4.73 3.03 -22.17
N THR A 158 -4.04 4.10 -21.78
CA THR A 158 -2.87 4.00 -20.89
C THR A 158 -3.27 3.52 -19.50
N LEU A 159 -2.30 3.03 -18.70
CA LEU A 159 -2.58 2.54 -17.35
C LEU A 159 -3.19 3.64 -16.46
N ARG A 160 -2.69 4.88 -16.54
CA ARG A 160 -3.24 6.01 -15.78
C ARG A 160 -4.68 6.31 -16.18
N ALA A 161 -4.98 6.32 -17.47
CA ALA A 161 -6.34 6.54 -17.97
C ALA A 161 -7.30 5.43 -17.52
N ALA A 162 -6.88 4.16 -17.56
CA ALA A 162 -7.66 3.05 -17.05
C ALA A 162 -7.94 3.16 -15.54
N MET A 163 -6.94 3.54 -14.74
CA MET A 163 -7.11 3.75 -13.30
C MET A 163 -8.03 4.94 -13.00
N ALA A 164 -7.97 6.02 -13.81
CA ALA A 164 -8.85 7.17 -13.65
C ALA A 164 -10.34 6.81 -13.80
N LEU A 165 -10.69 5.89 -14.71
CA LEU A 165 -12.06 5.38 -14.88
C LEU A 165 -12.58 4.62 -13.64
N ALA A 166 -11.69 4.13 -12.77
CA ALA A 166 -12.05 3.43 -11.55
C ALA A 166 -11.85 4.26 -10.26
N ALA A 167 -11.36 5.49 -10.36
CA ALA A 167 -10.92 6.29 -9.21
C ALA A 167 -12.03 6.57 -8.18
N ASP A 168 -13.29 6.68 -8.62
CA ASP A 168 -14.43 6.94 -7.71
C ASP A 168 -14.82 5.72 -6.87
N ARG A 169 -14.42 4.51 -7.26
CA ARG A 169 -14.79 3.26 -6.60
C ARG A 169 -13.61 2.43 -6.10
N ASP A 170 -12.39 2.76 -6.49
CA ASP A 170 -11.18 2.07 -6.07
C ASP A 170 -10.09 3.04 -5.58
N SER A 171 -9.69 2.92 -4.32
CA SER A 171 -8.73 3.84 -3.69
C SER A 171 -7.30 3.70 -4.20
N ILE A 172 -6.91 2.53 -4.73
CA ILE A 172 -5.60 2.37 -5.40
C ILE A 172 -5.65 3.10 -6.74
N ALA A 173 -6.71 2.89 -7.51
CA ALA A 173 -6.92 3.58 -8.78
C ALA A 173 -6.96 5.11 -8.61
N ARG A 174 -7.56 5.59 -7.52
CA ARG A 174 -7.53 7.01 -7.12
C ARG A 174 -6.12 7.56 -6.94
N GLN A 175 -5.16 6.77 -6.39
CA GLN A 175 -3.77 7.23 -6.26
C GLN A 175 -3.11 7.48 -7.63
N TYR A 176 -3.39 6.64 -8.62
CA TYR A 176 -2.91 6.85 -9.99
C TYR A 176 -3.54 8.09 -10.63
N ALA A 177 -4.82 8.36 -10.34
CA ALA A 177 -5.52 9.52 -10.87
C ALA A 177 -5.00 10.83 -10.24
N ASN A 178 -4.84 10.86 -8.91
CA ASN A 178 -4.54 12.07 -8.15
C ASN A 178 -3.05 12.30 -7.84
N GLY A 179 -2.15 11.50 -8.40
CA GLY A 179 -0.71 11.67 -8.16
C GLY A 179 -0.25 11.26 -6.76
N PHE A 180 -0.89 10.23 -6.19
CA PHE A 180 -0.60 9.70 -4.85
C PHE A 180 -0.82 10.73 -3.73
N ALA A 181 -1.72 11.71 -3.94
CA ALA A 181 -1.95 12.79 -3.00
C ALA A 181 -2.39 12.31 -1.61
N ASP A 182 -3.10 11.18 -1.52
CA ASP A 182 -3.54 10.66 -0.21
C ASP A 182 -2.38 10.01 0.55
N VAL A 183 -1.46 9.34 -0.17
CA VAL A 183 -0.27 8.72 0.41
C VAL A 183 0.68 9.79 0.91
N PHE A 184 1.02 10.77 0.07
CA PHE A 184 1.98 11.84 0.38
C PHE A 184 1.41 12.99 1.23
N GLY A 185 0.09 13.14 1.30
CA GLY A 185 -0.59 14.12 2.13
C GLY A 185 -1.05 13.51 3.46
N ALA A 186 -2.36 13.30 3.61
CA ALA A 186 -2.97 12.85 4.86
C ALA A 186 -2.36 11.57 5.44
N GLY A 187 -1.90 10.63 4.60
CA GLY A 187 -1.19 9.44 5.03
C GLY A 187 0.13 9.76 5.74
N LEU A 188 1.01 10.53 5.09
CA LEU A 188 2.29 10.94 5.69
C LEU A 188 2.10 11.80 6.93
N ASP A 189 1.15 12.73 6.91
CA ASP A 189 0.81 13.58 8.07
C ASP A 189 0.40 12.71 9.27
N ALA A 190 -0.40 11.66 9.03
CA ALA A 190 -0.81 10.73 10.08
C ALA A 190 0.35 9.86 10.59
N ALA A 191 1.21 9.38 9.70
CA ALA A 191 2.38 8.58 10.08
C ALA A 191 3.38 9.40 10.93
N GLY A 192 3.57 10.67 10.60
CA GLY A 192 4.51 11.56 11.27
C GLY A 192 5.95 11.04 11.21
N ALA A 193 6.78 11.39 12.21
CA ALA A 193 8.13 10.88 12.32
C ALA A 193 8.15 9.39 12.72
N VAL A 194 8.74 8.56 11.86
CA VAL A 194 8.80 7.12 12.05
C VAL A 194 10.15 6.72 12.62
N THR A 195 10.13 6.17 13.84
CA THR A 195 11.27 5.62 14.56
C THR A 195 10.94 4.19 14.98
N PRO A 196 11.93 3.37 15.40
CA PRO A 196 11.65 2.04 15.95
C PRO A 196 10.63 2.04 17.11
N ALA A 197 10.57 3.13 17.89
CA ALA A 197 9.61 3.26 18.99
C ALA A 197 8.18 3.67 18.54
N THR A 198 8.04 4.27 17.35
CA THR A 198 6.78 4.86 16.88
C THR A 198 6.17 4.16 15.66
N GLU A 199 6.93 3.31 14.97
CA GLU A 199 6.54 2.69 13.68
C GLU A 199 5.21 1.90 13.72
N HIS A 200 4.92 1.19 14.80
CA HIS A 200 3.63 0.48 14.96
C HIS A 200 2.45 1.46 15.11
N ARG A 201 2.66 2.57 15.83
CA ARG A 201 1.65 3.63 15.95
C ARG A 201 1.47 4.34 14.61
N ALA A 202 2.55 4.62 13.90
CA ALA A 202 2.50 5.25 12.58
C ALA A 202 1.73 4.38 11.57
N MET A 203 1.99 3.05 11.55
CA MET A 203 1.25 2.09 10.72
C MET A 203 -0.24 2.09 11.04
N LEU A 204 -0.61 2.01 12.33
CA LEU A 204 -2.01 2.03 12.74
C LEU A 204 -2.70 3.37 12.43
N ASP A 205 -2.00 4.48 12.64
CA ASP A 205 -2.53 5.83 12.39
C ASP A 205 -2.76 6.07 10.89
N ALA A 206 -1.83 5.66 10.04
CA ALA A 206 -1.98 5.69 8.58
C ALA A 206 -3.15 4.81 8.12
N PHE A 207 -3.24 3.59 8.63
CA PHE A 207 -4.37 2.68 8.33
C PHE A 207 -5.72 3.29 8.69
N LEU A 208 -5.87 3.78 9.93
CA LEU A 208 -7.12 4.37 10.40
C LEU A 208 -7.45 5.68 9.66
N THR A 209 -6.45 6.47 9.28
CA THR A 209 -6.63 7.67 8.45
C THR A 209 -7.19 7.31 7.08
N HIS A 210 -6.59 6.33 6.38
CA HIS A 210 -7.10 5.89 5.08
C HIS A 210 -8.51 5.30 5.18
N LEU A 211 -8.77 4.49 6.21
CA LEU A 211 -10.07 3.83 6.40
C LEU A 211 -11.19 4.80 6.81
N SER A 212 -10.87 5.86 7.54
CA SER A 212 -11.84 6.88 7.97
C SER A 212 -12.13 7.95 6.93
N ASN A 213 -11.23 8.17 5.97
CA ASN A 213 -11.40 9.18 4.93
C ASN A 213 -12.18 8.68 3.70
N TRP A 214 -12.08 7.39 3.34
CA TRP A 214 -12.74 6.85 2.15
C TRP A 214 -13.23 5.41 2.33
N PRO A 215 -14.37 5.00 1.73
CA PRO A 215 -14.83 3.61 1.74
C PRO A 215 -13.79 2.64 1.15
N ASP A 216 -13.36 1.65 1.93
CA ASP A 216 -12.37 0.67 1.50
C ASP A 216 -12.88 -0.15 0.29
N SER A 217 -12.14 -0.14 -0.82
CA SER A 217 -12.59 -0.78 -2.07
C SER A 217 -12.53 -2.31 -2.03
N HIS A 218 -11.78 -2.92 -1.11
CA HIS A 218 -11.89 -4.36 -0.86
C HIS A 218 -13.23 -4.70 -0.22
N ILE A 219 -13.67 -3.91 0.76
CA ILE A 219 -14.99 -4.07 1.37
C ILE A 219 -16.09 -3.80 0.34
N VAL A 220 -15.99 -2.73 -0.45
CA VAL A 220 -16.98 -2.41 -1.50
C VAL A 220 -17.15 -3.59 -2.46
N ARG A 221 -16.05 -4.16 -2.95
CA ARG A 221 -16.07 -5.30 -3.90
C ARG A 221 -16.70 -6.57 -3.32
N LYS A 222 -16.50 -6.84 -2.01
CA LYS A 222 -16.97 -8.09 -1.38
C LYS A 222 -18.34 -7.97 -0.71
N GLN A 223 -18.68 -6.80 -0.18
CA GLN A 223 -19.82 -6.61 0.72
C GLN A 223 -20.64 -5.34 0.41
N GLY A 224 -20.26 -4.58 -0.61
CA GLY A 224 -21.01 -3.43 -1.09
C GLY A 224 -20.71 -2.11 -0.36
N ALA A 225 -21.13 -1.01 -1.00
CA ALA A 225 -20.82 0.34 -0.56
C ALA A 225 -21.40 0.69 0.82
N ALA A 226 -22.60 0.19 1.14
CA ALA A 226 -23.24 0.47 2.44
C ALA A 226 -22.43 -0.05 3.62
N VAL A 227 -21.88 -1.27 3.50
CA VAL A 227 -21.01 -1.87 4.54
C VAL A 227 -19.71 -1.07 4.64
N ALA A 228 -19.07 -0.77 3.51
CA ALA A 228 -17.84 0.01 3.49
C ALA A 228 -18.00 1.38 4.16
N GLN A 229 -19.08 2.11 3.85
CA GLN A 229 -19.39 3.41 4.47
C GLN A 229 -19.64 3.29 5.98
N SER A 230 -20.31 2.22 6.43
CA SER A 230 -20.49 1.98 7.86
C SER A 230 -19.16 1.75 8.57
N VAL A 231 -18.23 1.01 7.95
CA VAL A 231 -16.89 0.77 8.47
C VAL A 231 -16.09 2.07 8.51
N THR A 232 -16.15 2.90 7.48
CA THR A 232 -15.49 4.21 7.42
C THR A 232 -15.94 5.13 8.56
N ARG A 233 -17.26 5.22 8.82
CA ARG A 233 -17.78 6.03 9.94
C ARG A 233 -17.32 5.49 11.30
N ALA A 234 -17.34 4.16 11.48
CA ALA A 234 -16.83 3.54 12.70
C ALA A 234 -15.33 3.79 12.87
N ALA A 235 -14.55 3.73 11.78
CA ALA A 235 -13.12 4.02 11.78
C ALA A 235 -12.85 5.44 12.26
N ALA A 236 -13.58 6.44 11.77
CA ALA A 236 -13.44 7.83 12.21
C ALA A 236 -13.66 7.98 13.72
N MET A 237 -14.69 7.35 14.27
CA MET A 237 -14.98 7.35 15.70
C MET A 237 -13.87 6.65 16.52
N HIS A 238 -13.49 5.44 16.13
CA HIS A 238 -12.44 4.68 16.82
C HIS A 238 -11.08 5.40 16.77
N HIS A 239 -10.76 6.01 15.63
CA HIS A 239 -9.54 6.76 15.41
C HIS A 239 -9.46 8.02 16.28
N ALA A 240 -10.54 8.79 16.35
CA ALA A 240 -10.63 9.96 17.23
C ALA A 240 -10.44 9.58 18.70
N ASN A 241 -11.15 8.53 19.16
CA ASN A 241 -11.03 8.03 20.54
C ASN A 241 -9.62 7.52 20.85
N TRP A 242 -9.01 6.77 19.93
CA TRP A 242 -7.64 6.26 20.09
C TRP A 242 -6.60 7.38 20.15
N ARG A 243 -6.74 8.42 19.30
CA ARG A 243 -5.87 9.61 19.36
C ARG A 243 -6.04 10.39 20.66
N ALA A 244 -7.29 10.59 21.11
CA ALA A 244 -7.59 11.27 22.38
C ALA A 244 -7.02 10.53 23.60
N ALA A 245 -6.94 9.20 23.54
CA ALA A 245 -6.33 8.35 24.57
C ALA A 245 -4.78 8.32 24.52
N GLY A 246 -4.13 9.17 23.71
CA GLY A 246 -2.66 9.20 23.61
C GLY A 246 -2.07 8.11 22.71
N ARG A 247 -2.86 7.58 21.76
CA ARG A 247 -2.42 6.59 20.76
C ARG A 247 -1.79 5.33 21.39
N PRO A 248 -2.46 4.65 22.34
CA PRO A 248 -1.88 3.49 23.00
C PRO A 248 -1.65 2.34 22.01
N LEU A 249 -0.58 1.56 22.20
CA LEU A 249 -0.31 0.38 21.36
C LEU A 249 -1.36 -0.72 21.57
N GLU A 250 -1.84 -0.86 22.79
CA GLU A 250 -2.90 -1.79 23.17
C GLU A 250 -4.19 -1.00 23.37
N SER A 251 -5.28 -1.45 22.74
CA SER A 251 -6.57 -0.78 22.83
C SER A 251 -7.69 -1.82 22.81
N PRO A 252 -8.30 -2.12 23.97
CA PRO A 252 -9.41 -3.07 24.04
C PRO A 252 -10.56 -2.74 23.09
N GLY A 253 -10.81 -1.44 22.86
CA GLY A 253 -11.82 -0.98 21.91
C GLY A 253 -11.49 -1.31 20.45
N LEU A 254 -10.22 -1.19 20.05
CA LEU A 254 -9.78 -1.59 18.71
C LEU A 254 -9.70 -3.11 18.57
N ASP A 255 -9.27 -3.83 19.62
CA ASP A 255 -9.22 -5.29 19.63
C ASP A 255 -10.63 -5.90 19.50
N ALA A 256 -11.62 -5.35 20.23
CA ALA A 256 -13.02 -5.78 20.09
C ALA A 256 -13.59 -5.48 18.70
N TRP A 257 -13.23 -4.32 18.12
CA TRP A 257 -13.66 -3.96 16.78
C TRP A 257 -13.01 -4.83 15.70
N ASP A 258 -11.72 -5.18 15.85
CA ASP A 258 -11.01 -6.14 15.00
C ASP A 258 -11.76 -7.48 14.96
N ALA A 259 -12.02 -8.06 16.13
CA ALA A 259 -12.73 -9.32 16.25
C ALA A 259 -14.13 -9.24 15.62
N GLY A 260 -14.87 -8.15 15.85
CA GLY A 260 -16.20 -7.94 15.29
C GLY A 260 -16.22 -7.77 13.76
N LEU A 261 -15.19 -7.17 13.17
CA LEU A 261 -15.05 -7.09 11.71
C LEU A 261 -14.73 -8.48 11.12
N LYS A 262 -13.79 -9.22 11.73
CA LYS A 262 -13.39 -10.56 11.28
C LYS A 262 -14.51 -11.60 11.39
N ALA A 263 -15.30 -11.56 12.47
CA ALA A 263 -16.46 -12.44 12.64
C ALA A 263 -17.50 -12.26 11.52
N ARG A 264 -17.56 -11.07 10.91
CA ARG A 264 -18.42 -10.75 9.76
C ARG A 264 -17.70 -10.90 8.40
N GLY A 265 -16.48 -11.41 8.39
CA GLY A 265 -15.66 -11.54 7.18
C GLY A 265 -15.29 -10.21 6.53
N ILE A 266 -15.32 -9.09 7.27
CA ILE A 266 -14.99 -7.75 6.76
C ILE A 266 -13.48 -7.56 6.80
N ASN A 267 -12.88 -7.25 5.65
CA ASN A 267 -11.46 -6.95 5.50
C ASN A 267 -11.25 -5.55 4.88
N PRO A 268 -10.76 -4.57 5.64
CA PRO A 268 -10.29 -3.30 5.09
C PRO A 268 -8.90 -3.46 4.44
N GLY A 269 -8.83 -4.28 3.38
CA GLY A 269 -7.57 -4.64 2.72
C GLY A 269 -6.93 -3.49 1.96
N THR A 270 -7.73 -2.64 1.31
CA THR A 270 -7.20 -1.53 0.52
C THR A 270 -6.62 -0.41 1.40
N SER A 271 -7.24 -0.15 2.55
CA SER A 271 -6.68 0.76 3.56
C SER A 271 -5.36 0.22 4.15
N ALA A 272 -5.20 -1.11 4.27
CA ALA A 272 -3.92 -1.72 4.63
C ALA A 272 -2.87 -1.53 3.53
N ASP A 273 -3.21 -1.77 2.26
CA ASP A 273 -2.30 -1.53 1.13
C ASP A 273 -1.80 -0.07 1.10
N LEU A 274 -2.70 0.90 1.31
CA LEU A 274 -2.36 2.32 1.38
C LEU A 274 -1.49 2.67 2.60
N ALA A 275 -1.73 2.04 3.75
CA ALA A 275 -0.88 2.22 4.93
C ALA A 275 0.54 1.72 4.68
N VAL A 276 0.71 0.59 3.97
CA VAL A 276 2.03 0.10 3.55
C VAL A 276 2.73 1.10 2.63
N ALA A 277 2.02 1.64 1.62
CA ALA A 277 2.58 2.65 0.74
C ALA A 277 3.00 3.93 1.50
N THR A 278 2.16 4.39 2.43
CA THR A 278 2.47 5.52 3.32
C THR A 278 3.71 5.25 4.17
N LEU A 279 3.81 4.08 4.81
CA LEU A 279 4.97 3.75 5.65
C LEU A 279 6.24 3.51 4.83
N PHE A 280 6.13 2.98 3.61
CA PHE A 280 7.26 2.90 2.70
C PHE A 280 7.82 4.30 2.42
N VAL A 281 6.96 5.26 2.10
CA VAL A 281 7.40 6.65 1.89
C VAL A 281 7.99 7.23 3.16
N ALA A 282 7.27 7.16 4.28
CA ALA A 282 7.68 7.75 5.55
C ALA A 282 9.03 7.19 6.05
N LEU A 283 9.25 5.88 5.95
CA LEU A 283 10.50 5.24 6.38
C LEU A 283 11.71 5.67 5.54
N LEU A 284 11.51 5.95 4.25
CA LEU A 284 12.60 6.38 3.38
C LEU A 284 12.88 7.88 3.50
N THR A 285 11.86 8.71 3.70
CA THR A 285 12.02 10.17 3.84
C THR A 285 12.40 10.60 5.25
N ASN A 286 12.00 9.84 6.28
CA ASN A 286 12.37 10.09 7.69
C ASN A 286 13.55 9.23 8.17
N ALA A 287 14.28 8.58 7.27
CA ALA A 287 15.56 7.96 7.62
C ALA A 287 16.50 9.08 8.10
N ALA A 288 16.46 9.36 9.40
CA ALA A 288 17.32 10.32 10.04
C ALA A 288 18.76 9.99 9.63
N LEU A 289 19.40 10.94 8.95
CA LEU A 289 20.85 11.00 8.89
C LEU A 289 21.34 10.81 10.32
N PRO A 290 22.24 9.85 10.62
CA PRO A 290 22.79 9.74 11.95
C PRO A 290 23.43 11.09 12.30
N SER A 291 22.80 11.82 13.21
CA SER A 291 23.39 12.99 13.83
C SER A 291 24.53 12.46 14.70
N ASN A 292 25.77 12.73 14.29
CA ASN A 292 26.94 12.56 15.16
C ASN A 292 26.68 13.34 16.44
N ALA A 293 26.51 12.61 17.55
CA ALA A 293 26.71 13.12 18.90
C ALA A 293 28.20 13.06 19.23
#